data_AF-A0A256WCC6-F1
#
_entry.id   AF-A0A256WCC6-F1
#
_cell.length_a   1.000
_cell.length_b   1.000
_cell.length_c   1.000
_cell.angle_alpha   90.00
_cell.angle_beta   90.00
_cell.angle_gamma   90.00
#
_symmetry.space_group_name_H-M   'P 1'
#
loop_
_entity.id
_entity.type
_entity.pdbx_description
1 polymer ?
#
loop_
_entity_poly.entity_id
_entity_poly.type
_entity_poly.pdbx_seq_one_letter_code
_entity_poly.pdbx_strand_id
1 'polypeptide(L)'
;MFQNLNITIPFEVIKDGGNTEGLVADVETSWPQDMWELREELLGKSPHLSMDVLKAAADKTEVLPESIIFEIMAANPDELKKEELIKYLEDKENPLPQYMIGILRQLALGTTYKTVLQQQLAVHNQIKTRAAHDMIRSIISDTVMNFPELRNWLDNLGGIRADRQIVSTYLTENNYTDALALAGLLPGLYELEGNTLTEHNYYMEVLNLRVTVQQQGRNILDLTGNEIAQLNNIAANSRGIAGAEARGILEFGYGYSYCDCLNVGDNQGYKSYTYNPASINQAYGMALTVDPNPAKDWTVFNYTLPENAARGLIKISDVYGKLIDSFTVTGTQGQKLWDTRNIRPGVYFYFYDVNGMTESGKIIISK
;
A
#
# COMPACT_ATOMS: atom_id res chain seq x y z
N MET A 1 40.29 23.70 -18.80
CA MET A 1 39.44 24.89 -18.72
C MET A 1 38.01 24.41 -18.91
N PHE A 2 37.35 24.04 -17.80
CA PHE A 2 35.94 23.63 -17.85
C PHE A 2 35.14 24.89 -18.13
N GLN A 3 34.52 24.99 -19.32
CA GLN A 3 33.47 25.96 -19.53
C GLN A 3 32.36 25.60 -18.55
N ASN A 4 32.16 26.43 -17.53
CA ASN A 4 30.91 26.47 -16.78
C ASN A 4 29.80 26.71 -17.81
N LEU A 5 29.08 25.66 -18.20
CA LEU A 5 27.77 25.83 -18.82
C LEU A 5 26.94 26.61 -17.81
N ASN A 6 26.62 27.86 -18.14
CA ASN A 6 25.89 28.77 -17.27
C ASN A 6 24.41 28.36 -17.28
N ILE A 7 24.08 27.26 -16.59
CA ILE A 7 22.73 26.65 -16.52
C ILE A 7 21.70 27.62 -15.90
N THR A 8 22.18 28.69 -15.26
CA THR A 8 21.38 29.80 -14.73
C THR A 8 20.54 30.49 -15.81
N ILE A 9 21.06 30.66 -17.04
CA ILE A 9 20.32 31.36 -18.11
C ILE A 9 19.12 30.51 -18.59
N PRO A 10 19.26 29.20 -18.89
CA PRO A 10 18.10 28.35 -19.19
C PRO A 10 17.08 28.25 -18.05
N PHE A 11 17.53 28.24 -16.78
CA PHE A 11 16.66 28.12 -15.61
C PHE A 11 15.80 29.37 -15.38
N GLU A 12 16.38 30.57 -15.46
CA GLU A 12 15.64 31.83 -15.31
C GLU A 12 14.63 32.06 -16.45
N VAL A 13 14.87 31.50 -17.64
CA VAL A 13 13.94 31.60 -18.78
C VAL A 13 12.71 30.70 -18.61
N ILE A 14 12.84 29.56 -17.93
CA ILE A 14 11.70 28.62 -17.73
C ILE A 14 10.94 28.92 -16.44
N LYS A 15 11.60 29.49 -15.42
CA LYS A 15 10.99 29.91 -14.16
C LYS A 15 9.93 30.99 -14.44
N ASP A 16 8.69 30.74 -14.07
CA ASP A 16 7.55 31.65 -14.30
C ASP A 16 7.37 32.09 -15.77
N GLY A 17 7.93 31.35 -16.75
CA GLY A 17 7.97 31.77 -18.15
C GLY A 17 8.89 32.97 -18.44
N GLY A 18 9.86 33.24 -17.56
CA GLY A 18 10.89 34.26 -17.74
C GLY A 18 10.56 35.63 -17.16
N ASN A 19 9.39 35.81 -16.54
CA ASN A 19 8.97 37.08 -15.94
C ASN A 19 8.05 36.86 -14.72
N THR A 20 8.65 36.71 -13.53
CA THR A 20 7.90 36.53 -12.26
C THR A 20 7.00 37.72 -11.94
N GLU A 21 7.50 38.96 -12.04
CA GLU A 21 6.71 40.16 -11.71
C GLU A 21 5.50 40.32 -12.63
N GLY A 22 5.68 40.06 -13.93
CA GLY A 22 4.59 40.06 -14.90
C GLY A 22 3.53 39.02 -14.56
N LEU A 23 3.95 37.78 -14.28
CA LEU A 23 3.00 36.70 -13.98
C LEU A 23 2.24 36.92 -12.67
N VAL A 24 2.88 37.48 -11.64
CA VAL A 24 2.18 37.89 -10.40
C VAL A 24 1.13 38.96 -10.71
N ALA A 25 1.49 39.98 -11.50
CA ALA A 25 0.55 41.03 -11.87
C ALA A 25 -0.63 40.49 -12.69
N ASP A 26 -0.40 39.54 -13.59
CA ASP A 26 -1.45 38.88 -14.39
C ASP A 26 -2.41 38.10 -13.47
N VAL A 27 -1.89 37.36 -12.48
CA VAL A 27 -2.70 36.68 -11.46
C VAL A 27 -3.52 37.68 -10.65
N GLU A 28 -2.91 38.73 -10.12
CA GLU A 28 -3.57 39.72 -9.25
C GLU A 28 -4.66 40.52 -9.97
N THR A 29 -4.47 40.81 -11.26
CA THR A 29 -5.39 41.59 -12.08
C THR A 29 -6.47 40.77 -12.79
N SER A 30 -6.40 39.43 -12.69
CA SER A 30 -7.40 38.53 -13.25
C SER A 30 -8.78 38.68 -12.61
N TRP A 31 -9.81 38.35 -13.40
CA TRP A 31 -11.21 38.37 -13.00
C TRP A 31 -11.86 37.00 -13.15
N PRO A 32 -13.02 36.74 -12.52
CA PRO A 32 -13.65 35.41 -12.53
C PRO A 32 -13.90 34.81 -13.93
N GLN A 33 -14.14 35.65 -14.96
CA GLN A 33 -14.30 35.18 -16.34
C GLN A 33 -13.00 34.63 -16.95
N ASP A 34 -11.85 35.04 -16.44
CA ASP A 34 -10.52 34.67 -16.94
C ASP A 34 -10.01 33.38 -16.28
N MET A 35 -10.78 32.79 -15.35
CA MET A 35 -10.35 31.65 -14.52
C MET A 35 -9.76 30.48 -15.32
N TRP A 36 -10.38 30.10 -16.43
CA TRP A 36 -9.90 28.98 -17.25
C TRP A 36 -8.59 29.29 -17.97
N GLU A 37 -8.45 30.51 -18.47
CA GLU A 37 -7.24 30.98 -19.15
C GLU A 37 -6.08 31.08 -18.15
N LEU A 38 -6.33 31.69 -16.99
CA LEU A 38 -5.34 31.77 -15.92
C LEU A 38 -4.91 30.39 -15.42
N ARG A 39 -5.87 29.46 -15.25
CA ARG A 39 -5.56 28.08 -14.85
C ARG A 39 -4.68 27.40 -15.91
N GLU A 40 -5.03 27.49 -17.19
CA GLU A 40 -4.26 26.88 -18.28
C GLU A 40 -2.84 27.46 -18.34
N GLU A 41 -2.71 28.76 -18.17
CA GLU A 41 -1.44 29.47 -18.15
C GLU A 41 -0.53 29.01 -17.01
N LEU A 42 -1.06 28.93 -15.78
CA LEU A 42 -0.30 28.50 -14.60
C LEU A 42 0.09 27.01 -14.68
N LEU A 43 -0.83 26.16 -15.13
CA LEU A 43 -0.51 24.74 -15.33
C LEU A 43 0.49 24.52 -16.47
N GLY A 44 0.41 25.31 -17.54
CA GLY A 44 1.36 25.27 -18.65
C GLY A 44 2.78 25.66 -18.26
N LYS A 45 2.94 26.52 -17.25
CA LYS A 45 4.24 26.92 -16.69
C LYS A 45 4.72 26.03 -15.53
N SER A 46 3.89 25.09 -15.06
CA SER A 46 4.28 24.12 -14.03
C SER A 46 5.24 23.06 -14.62
N PRO A 47 6.22 22.52 -13.85
CA PRO A 47 6.46 22.67 -12.42
C PRO A 47 7.40 23.85 -12.07
N HIS A 48 7.50 24.87 -12.92
CA HIS A 48 8.49 25.95 -12.80
C HIS A 48 7.95 27.24 -12.18
N LEU A 49 6.74 27.20 -11.60
CA LEU A 49 6.21 28.36 -10.88
C LEU A 49 7.01 28.61 -9.62
N SER A 50 7.31 29.88 -9.35
CA SER A 50 7.96 30.31 -8.13
C SER A 50 6.97 30.44 -6.98
N MET A 51 7.50 30.46 -5.76
CA MET A 51 6.71 30.66 -4.55
C MET A 51 5.86 31.94 -4.59
N ASP A 52 6.37 33.02 -5.18
CA ASP A 52 5.66 34.30 -5.24
C ASP A 52 4.40 34.20 -6.09
N VAL A 53 4.51 33.57 -7.27
CA VAL A 53 3.36 33.30 -8.15
C VAL A 53 2.39 32.32 -7.50
N LEU A 54 2.89 31.28 -6.83
CA LEU A 54 2.04 30.31 -6.12
C LEU A 54 1.28 30.96 -4.96
N LYS A 55 1.91 31.85 -4.18
CA LYS A 55 1.23 32.62 -3.11
C LYS A 55 0.15 33.53 -3.70
N ALA A 56 0.48 34.29 -4.75
CA ALA A 56 -0.49 35.14 -5.45
C ALA A 56 -1.70 34.33 -5.97
N ALA A 57 -1.46 33.17 -6.58
CA ALA A 57 -2.52 32.27 -7.04
C ALA A 57 -3.35 31.70 -5.88
N ALA A 58 -2.72 31.41 -4.73
CA ALA A 58 -3.41 30.93 -3.54
C ALA A 58 -4.32 31.99 -2.91
N ASP A 59 -3.98 33.27 -3.02
CA ASP A 59 -4.76 34.36 -2.46
C ASP A 59 -5.94 34.78 -3.33
N LYS A 60 -5.84 34.53 -4.65
CA LYS A 60 -6.84 34.84 -5.67
C LYS A 60 -8.07 33.92 -5.63
N THR A 61 -8.61 33.68 -4.43
CA THR A 61 -9.73 32.76 -4.16
C THR A 61 -11.05 33.15 -4.83
N GLU A 62 -11.20 34.42 -5.19
CA GLU A 62 -12.34 34.96 -5.93
C GLU A 62 -12.34 34.59 -7.42
N VAL A 63 -11.18 34.24 -7.97
CA VAL A 63 -11.02 33.76 -9.37
C VAL A 63 -10.74 32.27 -9.40
N LEU A 64 -9.86 31.78 -8.53
CA LEU A 64 -9.43 30.38 -8.46
C LEU A 64 -10.10 29.69 -7.27
N PRO A 65 -11.06 28.77 -7.49
CA PRO A 65 -11.61 27.94 -6.42
C PRO A 65 -10.52 27.08 -5.75
N GLU A 66 -10.75 26.63 -4.52
CA GLU A 66 -9.81 25.78 -3.76
C GLU A 66 -9.33 24.55 -4.54
N SER A 67 -10.21 23.94 -5.35
CA SER A 67 -9.86 22.79 -6.20
C SER A 67 -8.81 23.13 -7.26
N ILE A 68 -8.86 24.34 -7.83
CA ILE A 68 -7.91 24.81 -8.84
C ILE A 68 -6.61 25.26 -8.20
N ILE A 69 -6.68 25.97 -7.07
CA ILE A 69 -5.49 26.32 -6.28
C ILE A 69 -4.74 25.03 -5.92
N PHE A 70 -5.46 24.03 -5.41
CA PHE A 70 -4.88 22.74 -5.08
C PHE A 70 -4.21 22.06 -6.28
N GLU A 71 -4.84 22.10 -7.46
CA GLU A 71 -4.29 21.52 -8.69
C GLU A 71 -2.99 22.20 -9.11
N ILE A 72 -2.94 23.54 -9.12
CA ILE A 72 -1.75 24.32 -9.46
C ILE A 72 -0.62 24.02 -8.46
N MET A 73 -0.92 23.94 -7.16
CA MET A 73 0.05 23.57 -6.13
C MET A 73 0.60 22.17 -6.36
N ALA A 74 -0.28 21.20 -6.61
CA ALA A 74 0.10 19.80 -6.87
C ALA A 74 0.99 19.65 -8.11
N ALA A 75 0.87 20.54 -9.11
CA ALA A 75 1.72 20.58 -10.29
C ALA A 75 3.13 21.15 -10.03
N ASN A 76 3.39 21.77 -8.87
CA ASN A 76 4.67 22.38 -8.50
C ASN A 76 5.25 21.78 -7.19
N PRO A 77 5.54 20.46 -7.16
CA PRO A 77 5.90 19.75 -5.93
C PRO A 77 7.24 20.17 -5.30
N ASP A 78 8.16 20.74 -6.08
CA ASP A 78 9.45 21.20 -5.56
C ASP A 78 9.33 22.43 -4.68
N GLU A 79 8.41 23.35 -5.00
CA GLU A 79 8.11 24.51 -4.14
C GLU A 79 7.42 24.08 -2.84
N LEU A 80 6.59 23.03 -2.88
CA LEU A 80 5.94 22.47 -1.70
C LEU A 80 6.91 21.85 -0.68
N LYS A 81 8.16 21.55 -1.06
CA LYS A 81 9.20 21.10 -0.11
C LYS A 81 9.64 22.21 0.83
N LYS A 82 9.38 23.47 0.47
CA LYS A 82 9.68 24.63 1.31
C LYS A 82 8.55 24.79 2.32
N GLU A 83 8.86 24.55 3.60
CA GLU A 83 7.88 24.63 4.70
C GLU A 83 7.21 26.01 4.77
N GLU A 84 7.86 27.06 4.27
CA GLU A 84 7.30 28.40 4.15
C GLU A 84 6.01 28.44 3.33
N LEU A 85 5.98 27.80 2.15
CA LEU A 85 4.79 27.79 1.29
C LEU A 85 3.67 26.98 1.94
N ILE A 86 4.00 25.87 2.59
CA ILE A 86 2.98 25.05 3.26
C ILE A 86 2.34 25.81 4.43
N LYS A 87 3.14 26.47 5.28
CA LYS A 87 2.62 27.31 6.36
C LYS A 87 1.78 28.46 5.84
N TYR A 88 2.18 29.06 4.73
CA TYR A 88 1.38 30.11 4.09
C TYR A 88 -0.03 29.63 3.73
N LEU A 89 -0.14 28.43 3.15
CA LEU A 89 -1.43 27.84 2.77
C LEU A 89 -2.30 27.43 3.99
N GLU A 90 -1.67 27.15 5.14
CA GLU A 90 -2.31 26.85 6.42
C GLU A 90 -2.82 28.12 7.14
N ASP A 91 -2.10 29.24 7.02
CA ASP A 91 -2.31 30.45 7.83
C ASP A 91 -3.00 31.62 7.09
N LYS A 92 -3.15 31.57 5.76
CA LYS A 92 -3.78 32.65 4.97
C LYS A 92 -5.25 32.89 5.36
N GLU A 93 -5.81 34.03 4.96
CA GLU A 93 -7.18 34.47 5.32
C GLU A 93 -8.25 33.42 5.01
N ASN A 94 -8.12 32.73 3.87
CA ASN A 94 -8.97 31.61 3.46
C ASN A 94 -8.10 30.35 3.33
N PRO A 95 -7.79 29.63 4.43
CA PRO A 95 -6.83 28.52 4.38
C PRO A 95 -7.37 27.34 3.58
N LEU A 96 -6.48 26.58 2.93
CA LEU A 96 -6.91 25.34 2.28
C LEU A 96 -7.35 24.32 3.34
N PRO A 97 -8.35 23.48 3.06
CA PRO A 97 -8.76 22.43 3.99
C PRO A 97 -7.59 21.55 4.43
N GLN A 98 -7.54 21.18 5.71
CA GLN A 98 -6.41 20.44 6.28
C GLN A 98 -6.07 19.14 5.53
N TYR A 99 -7.08 18.48 4.96
CA TYR A 99 -6.85 17.27 4.15
C TYR A 99 -6.08 17.59 2.87
N MET A 100 -6.36 18.72 2.19
CA MET A 100 -5.63 19.17 1.00
C MET A 100 -4.17 19.48 1.32
N ILE A 101 -3.92 20.19 2.43
CA ILE A 101 -2.57 20.47 2.92
C ILE A 101 -1.79 19.16 3.18
N GLY A 102 -2.45 18.18 3.82
CA GLY A 102 -1.86 16.86 4.05
C GLY A 102 -1.46 16.17 2.75
N ILE A 103 -2.24 16.34 1.68
CA ILE A 103 -1.92 15.80 0.35
C ILE A 103 -0.71 16.52 -0.25
N LEU A 104 -0.69 17.85 -0.23
CA LEU A 104 0.42 18.66 -0.75
C LEU A 104 1.75 18.32 -0.06
N ARG A 105 1.74 18.10 1.27
CA ARG A 105 2.91 17.64 2.03
C ARG A 105 3.42 16.28 1.56
N GLN A 106 2.53 15.35 1.18
CA GLN A 106 2.94 14.04 0.65
C GLN A 106 3.46 14.13 -0.80
N LEU A 107 2.87 15.01 -1.62
CA LEU A 107 3.37 15.29 -2.98
C LEU A 107 4.78 15.87 -2.97
N ALA A 108 5.09 16.75 -2.02
CA ALA A 108 6.44 17.28 -1.81
C ALA A 108 7.50 16.19 -1.57
N LEU A 109 7.09 15.03 -1.02
CA LEU A 109 7.96 13.87 -0.80
C LEU A 109 8.13 12.98 -2.04
N GLY A 110 7.59 13.37 -3.20
CA GLY A 110 7.71 12.63 -4.46
C GLY A 110 6.71 11.49 -4.61
N THR A 111 5.66 11.44 -3.78
CA THR A 111 4.54 10.50 -3.99
C THR A 111 3.61 11.03 -5.08
N THR A 112 3.01 10.15 -5.89
CA THR A 112 2.07 10.61 -6.93
C THR A 112 0.73 11.01 -6.31
N TYR A 113 0.04 12.00 -6.89
CA TYR A 113 -1.26 12.46 -6.42
C TYR A 113 -2.29 11.33 -6.28
N LYS A 114 -2.31 10.40 -7.25
CA LYS A 114 -3.17 9.22 -7.23
C LYS A 114 -2.91 8.36 -5.98
N THR A 115 -1.64 8.10 -5.65
CA THR A 115 -1.27 7.29 -4.48
C THR A 115 -1.74 7.94 -3.18
N VAL A 116 -1.58 9.26 -3.07
CA VAL A 116 -2.00 10.02 -1.89
C VAL A 116 -3.53 9.99 -1.70
N LEU A 117 -4.29 10.21 -2.78
CA LEU A 117 -5.75 10.10 -2.74
C LEU A 117 -6.21 8.70 -2.36
N GLN A 118 -5.57 7.66 -2.91
CA GLN A 118 -5.87 6.28 -2.56
C GLN A 118 -5.58 5.99 -1.08
N GLN A 119 -4.50 6.55 -0.53
CA GLN A 119 -4.18 6.43 0.89
C GLN A 119 -5.22 7.15 1.77
N GLN A 120 -5.60 8.38 1.43
CA GLN A 120 -6.63 9.14 2.15
C GLN A 120 -7.98 8.41 2.12
N LEU A 121 -8.40 7.91 0.94
CA LEU A 121 -9.62 7.10 0.79
C LEU A 121 -9.55 5.84 1.67
N ALA A 122 -8.40 5.15 1.71
CA ALA A 122 -8.22 3.97 2.55
C ALA A 122 -8.34 4.31 4.05
N VAL A 123 -7.73 5.41 4.50
CA VAL A 123 -7.83 5.87 5.90
C VAL A 123 -9.26 6.22 6.27
N HIS A 124 -9.95 7.03 5.45
CA HIS A 124 -11.33 7.41 5.71
C HIS A 124 -12.27 6.21 5.68
N ASN A 125 -12.09 5.27 4.74
CA ASN A 125 -12.84 4.02 4.72
C ASN A 125 -12.59 3.20 5.99
N GLN A 126 -11.34 3.10 6.46
CA GLN A 126 -11.03 2.39 7.71
C GLN A 126 -11.74 3.01 8.92
N ILE A 127 -11.69 4.35 9.05
CA ILE A 127 -12.34 5.07 10.16
C ILE A 127 -13.86 4.87 10.09
N LYS A 128 -14.46 5.04 8.91
CA LYS A 128 -15.90 4.83 8.67
C LYS A 128 -16.31 3.40 9.04
N THR A 129 -15.60 2.40 8.51
CA THR A 129 -15.90 0.98 8.77
C THR A 129 -15.76 0.64 10.25
N ARG A 130 -14.74 1.17 10.93
CA ARG A 130 -14.57 0.98 12.37
C ARG A 130 -15.74 1.56 13.16
N ALA A 131 -16.11 2.81 12.90
CA ALA A 131 -17.22 3.47 13.58
C ALA A 131 -18.55 2.72 13.34
N ALA A 132 -18.81 2.28 12.10
CA ALA A 132 -19.98 1.46 11.80
C ALA A 132 -19.98 0.13 12.58
N HIS A 133 -18.84 -0.56 12.69
CA HIS A 133 -18.74 -1.78 13.49
C HIS A 133 -18.92 -1.53 14.99
N ASP A 134 -18.45 -0.40 15.52
CA ASP A 134 -18.67 -0.02 16.92
C ASP A 134 -20.18 0.16 17.19
N MET A 135 -20.91 0.81 16.27
CA MET A 135 -22.36 0.96 16.36
C MET A 135 -23.10 -0.37 16.24
N ILE A 136 -22.74 -1.21 15.25
CA ILE A 136 -23.30 -2.55 15.09
C ILE A 136 -23.09 -3.39 16.36
N ARG A 137 -21.89 -3.36 16.94
CA ARG A 137 -21.58 -4.08 18.18
C ARG A 137 -22.41 -3.57 19.36
N SER A 138 -22.60 -2.25 19.46
CA SER A 138 -23.46 -1.65 20.47
C SER A 138 -24.90 -2.17 20.35
N ILE A 139 -25.47 -2.16 19.14
CA ILE A 139 -26.85 -2.60 18.90
C ILE A 139 -27.02 -4.10 19.19
N ILE A 140 -26.07 -4.94 18.76
CA ILE A 140 -26.14 -6.40 18.99
C ILE A 140 -25.97 -6.75 20.48
N SER A 141 -25.24 -5.94 21.24
CA SER A 141 -25.02 -6.16 22.67
C SER A 141 -26.16 -5.62 23.54
N ASP A 142 -27.13 -4.91 22.97
CA ASP A 142 -28.29 -4.41 23.71
C ASP A 142 -29.22 -5.56 24.12
N THR A 143 -29.87 -5.39 25.27
CA THR A 143 -30.94 -6.24 25.78
C THR A 143 -32.13 -6.37 24.82
N VAL A 144 -32.42 -5.35 24.01
CA VAL A 144 -33.47 -5.38 22.98
C VAL A 144 -32.89 -4.94 21.64
N MET A 145 -32.89 -5.84 20.67
CA MET A 145 -32.27 -5.59 19.38
C MET A 145 -33.16 -4.72 18.48
N ASN A 146 -32.66 -3.54 18.10
CA ASN A 146 -33.29 -2.67 17.10
C ASN A 146 -32.91 -3.11 15.67
N PHE A 147 -33.65 -4.08 15.11
CA PHE A 147 -33.36 -4.62 13.78
C PHE A 147 -33.39 -3.57 12.65
N PRO A 148 -34.34 -2.63 12.57
CA PRO A 148 -34.31 -1.55 11.58
C PRO A 148 -33.02 -0.72 11.62
N GLU A 149 -32.57 -0.33 12.81
CA GLU A 149 -31.33 0.44 12.97
C GLU A 149 -30.10 -0.40 12.61
N LEU A 150 -30.06 -1.66 13.04
CA LEU A 150 -28.99 -2.60 12.66
C LEU A 150 -28.89 -2.74 11.13
N ARG A 151 -30.02 -2.92 10.45
CA ARG A 151 -30.06 -3.02 8.99
C ARG A 151 -29.58 -1.73 8.30
N ASN A 152 -29.92 -0.55 8.83
CA ASN A 152 -29.43 0.72 8.30
C ASN A 152 -27.90 0.84 8.42
N TRP A 153 -27.32 0.44 9.56
CA TRP A 153 -25.86 0.42 9.70
C TRP A 153 -25.17 -0.60 8.80
N LEU A 154 -25.77 -1.77 8.61
CA LEU A 154 -25.27 -2.79 7.69
C LEU A 154 -25.35 -2.33 6.22
N ASP A 155 -26.45 -1.70 5.82
CA ASP A 155 -26.64 -1.17 4.47
C ASP A 155 -25.61 -0.08 4.15
N ASN A 156 -25.36 0.84 5.11
CA ASN A 156 -24.34 1.88 4.98
C ASN A 156 -22.89 1.35 4.95
N LEU A 157 -22.64 0.18 5.56
CA LEU A 157 -21.37 -0.53 5.48
C LEU A 157 -21.21 -1.15 4.09
N GLY A 158 -22.30 -1.72 3.57
CA GLY A 158 -22.41 -2.27 2.23
C GLY A 158 -21.60 -3.56 2.01
N GLY A 159 -21.79 -4.12 0.81
CA GLY A 159 -21.11 -5.33 0.39
C GLY A 159 -21.84 -6.61 0.81
N ILE A 160 -21.60 -7.68 0.05
CA ILE A 160 -22.34 -8.95 0.17
C ILE A 160 -22.34 -9.55 1.59
N ARG A 161 -21.31 -9.28 2.40
CA ARG A 161 -21.25 -9.75 3.79
C ARG A 161 -22.21 -8.99 4.71
N ALA A 162 -22.42 -7.70 4.48
CA ALA A 162 -23.40 -6.93 5.23
C ALA A 162 -24.82 -7.33 4.82
N ASP A 163 -25.07 -7.50 3.52
CA ASP A 163 -26.39 -7.93 3.03
C ASP A 163 -26.77 -9.32 3.52
N ARG A 164 -25.82 -10.26 3.60
CA ARG A 164 -26.07 -11.57 4.22
C ARG A 164 -26.40 -11.47 5.72
N GLN A 165 -25.82 -10.49 6.43
CA GLN A 165 -26.21 -10.22 7.82
C GLN A 165 -27.62 -9.64 7.89
N ILE A 166 -27.99 -8.74 6.97
CA ILE A 166 -29.38 -8.24 6.83
C ILE A 166 -30.36 -9.39 6.56
N VAL A 167 -30.01 -10.34 5.69
CA VAL A 167 -30.82 -11.57 5.49
C VAL A 167 -30.98 -12.31 6.82
N SER A 168 -29.90 -12.48 7.58
CA SER A 168 -29.96 -13.14 8.89
C SER A 168 -30.82 -12.38 9.90
N THR A 169 -30.91 -11.04 9.85
CA THR A 169 -31.80 -10.31 10.76
C THR A 169 -33.26 -10.58 10.42
N TYR A 170 -33.62 -10.65 9.14
CA TYR A 170 -34.97 -11.03 8.72
C TYR A 170 -35.35 -12.45 9.15
N LEU A 171 -34.42 -13.41 9.09
CA LEU A 171 -34.63 -14.76 9.63
C LEU A 171 -34.95 -14.75 11.12
N THR A 172 -34.23 -13.94 11.92
CA THR A 172 -34.45 -13.83 13.36
C THR A 172 -35.83 -13.26 13.68
N GLU A 173 -36.34 -12.35 12.84
CA GLU A 173 -37.69 -11.80 12.95
C GLU A 173 -38.77 -12.74 12.35
N ASN A 174 -38.40 -13.95 11.90
CA ASN A 174 -39.26 -14.88 11.16
C ASN A 174 -39.86 -14.29 9.87
N ASN A 175 -39.24 -13.23 9.33
CA ASN A 175 -39.62 -12.62 8.06
C ASN A 175 -38.90 -13.33 6.90
N TYR A 176 -39.37 -14.53 6.59
CA TYR A 176 -38.75 -15.39 5.57
C TYR A 176 -38.87 -14.81 4.15
N THR A 177 -39.93 -14.06 3.87
CA THR A 177 -40.18 -13.47 2.56
C THR A 177 -39.09 -12.47 2.20
N ASP A 178 -38.82 -11.51 3.10
CA ASP A 178 -37.79 -10.50 2.84
C ASP A 178 -36.38 -11.09 2.89
N ALA A 179 -36.15 -12.08 3.76
CA ALA A 179 -34.89 -12.81 3.83
C ALA A 179 -34.55 -13.47 2.48
N LEU A 180 -35.49 -14.24 1.92
CA LEU A 180 -35.29 -14.93 0.65
C LEU A 180 -35.25 -13.98 -0.54
N ALA A 181 -36.06 -12.91 -0.52
CA ALA A 181 -36.06 -11.90 -1.56
C ALA A 181 -34.71 -11.19 -1.66
N LEU A 182 -34.18 -10.67 -0.53
CA LEU A 182 -32.87 -10.02 -0.52
C LEU A 182 -31.77 -11.00 -0.93
N ALA A 183 -31.77 -12.22 -0.38
CA ALA A 183 -30.79 -13.24 -0.73
C ALA A 183 -30.79 -13.56 -2.24
N GLY A 184 -31.97 -13.68 -2.85
CA GLY A 184 -32.12 -13.94 -4.28
C GLY A 184 -31.67 -12.79 -5.19
N LEU A 185 -31.57 -11.56 -4.68
CA LEU A 185 -31.07 -10.41 -5.45
C LEU A 185 -29.54 -10.32 -5.47
N LEU A 186 -28.85 -10.92 -4.49
CA LEU A 186 -27.39 -10.79 -4.34
C LEU A 186 -26.58 -11.23 -5.57
N PRO A 187 -26.95 -12.29 -6.32
CA PRO A 187 -26.22 -12.66 -7.53
C PRO A 187 -26.19 -11.54 -8.57
N GLY A 188 -27.31 -10.85 -8.78
CA GLY A 188 -27.39 -9.73 -9.72
C GLY A 188 -26.73 -8.47 -9.18
N LEU A 189 -26.88 -8.17 -7.90
CA LEU A 189 -26.32 -6.97 -7.27
C LEU A 189 -24.79 -6.97 -7.24
N TYR A 190 -24.17 -8.14 -7.13
CA TYR A 190 -22.72 -8.31 -7.02
C TYR A 190 -22.09 -9.02 -8.21
N GLU A 191 -22.83 -9.20 -9.30
CA GLU A 191 -22.35 -9.85 -10.54
C GLU A 191 -21.65 -11.19 -10.24
N LEU A 192 -22.30 -12.04 -9.44
CA LEU A 192 -21.70 -13.30 -9.00
C LEU A 192 -21.65 -14.30 -10.15
N GLU A 193 -20.45 -14.84 -10.41
CA GLU A 193 -20.20 -15.78 -11.49
C GLU A 193 -19.28 -16.94 -11.06
N GLY A 194 -19.31 -18.04 -11.81
CA GLY A 194 -18.43 -19.19 -11.59
C GLY A 194 -18.48 -19.72 -10.15
N ASN A 195 -17.34 -19.71 -9.47
CA ASN A 195 -17.24 -20.22 -8.10
C ASN A 195 -18.01 -19.34 -7.09
N THR A 196 -18.07 -18.02 -7.26
CA THR A 196 -18.79 -17.15 -6.31
C THR A 196 -20.30 -17.35 -6.40
N LEU A 197 -20.83 -17.61 -7.60
CA LEU A 197 -22.22 -18.01 -7.81
C LEU A 197 -22.50 -19.40 -7.23
N THR A 198 -21.57 -20.34 -7.40
CA THR A 198 -21.69 -21.70 -6.81
C THR A 198 -21.77 -21.63 -5.28
N GLU A 199 -20.90 -20.84 -4.64
CA GLU A 199 -20.94 -20.61 -3.20
C GLU A 199 -22.20 -19.87 -2.74
N HIS A 200 -22.76 -19.00 -3.58
CA HIS A 200 -24.05 -18.37 -3.31
C HIS A 200 -25.20 -19.39 -3.37
N ASN A 201 -25.18 -20.34 -4.31
CA ASN A 201 -26.20 -21.39 -4.39
C ASN A 201 -26.17 -22.29 -3.14
N TYR A 202 -24.99 -22.66 -2.64
CA TYR A 202 -24.88 -23.37 -1.36
C TYR A 202 -25.42 -22.54 -0.19
N TYR A 203 -25.17 -21.23 -0.18
CA TYR A 203 -25.76 -20.33 0.81
C TYR A 203 -27.29 -20.33 0.75
N MET A 204 -27.86 -20.30 -0.46
CA MET A 204 -29.31 -20.42 -0.64
C MET A 204 -29.86 -21.77 -0.19
N GLU A 205 -29.13 -22.87 -0.38
CA GLU A 205 -29.54 -24.19 0.12
C GLU A 205 -29.62 -24.23 1.66
N VAL A 206 -28.60 -23.71 2.35
CA VAL A 206 -28.61 -23.61 3.84
C VAL A 206 -29.72 -22.69 4.31
N LEU A 207 -29.92 -21.55 3.64
CA LEU A 207 -30.97 -20.59 3.97
C LEU A 207 -32.36 -21.22 3.84
N ASN A 208 -32.66 -21.88 2.73
CA ASN A 208 -33.94 -22.56 2.50
C ASN A 208 -34.18 -23.70 3.48
N LEU A 209 -33.13 -24.45 3.83
CA LEU A 209 -33.21 -25.47 4.88
C LEU A 209 -33.64 -24.85 6.21
N ARG A 210 -32.98 -23.78 6.65
CA ARG A 210 -33.31 -23.09 7.90
C ARG A 210 -34.74 -22.56 7.91
N VAL A 211 -35.16 -21.91 6.82
CA VAL A 211 -36.54 -21.44 6.65
C VAL A 211 -37.53 -22.61 6.79
N THR A 212 -37.29 -23.72 6.10
CA THR A 212 -38.16 -24.91 6.15
C THR A 212 -38.28 -25.48 7.56
N VAL A 213 -37.14 -25.64 8.23
CA VAL A 213 -37.07 -26.17 9.61
C VAL A 213 -37.82 -25.25 10.58
N GLN A 214 -37.60 -23.94 10.50
CA GLN A 214 -38.26 -22.96 11.37
C GLN A 214 -39.77 -22.85 11.10
N GLN A 215 -40.20 -22.92 9.83
CA GLN A 215 -41.63 -22.94 9.47
C GLN A 215 -42.36 -24.17 10.00
N GLN A 216 -41.65 -25.28 10.21
CA GLN A 216 -42.19 -26.49 10.84
C GLN A 216 -42.14 -26.45 12.38
N GLY A 217 -41.75 -25.32 12.97
CA GLY A 217 -41.60 -25.18 14.42
C GLY A 217 -40.40 -25.94 15.00
N ARG A 218 -39.50 -26.42 14.14
CA ARG A 218 -38.25 -27.07 14.52
C ARG A 218 -37.11 -26.05 14.53
N ASN A 219 -35.95 -26.46 15.02
CA ASN A 219 -34.74 -25.63 14.98
C ASN A 219 -33.55 -26.49 14.53
N ILE A 220 -32.37 -25.87 14.44
CA ILE A 220 -31.16 -26.54 13.95
C ILE A 220 -30.71 -27.75 14.80
N LEU A 221 -31.26 -27.96 16.00
CA LEU A 221 -30.99 -29.12 16.86
C LEU A 221 -31.97 -30.29 16.64
N ASP A 222 -32.99 -30.11 15.80
CA ASP A 222 -34.01 -31.12 15.49
C ASP A 222 -34.13 -31.32 13.97
N LEU A 223 -33.00 -31.63 13.32
CA LEU A 223 -32.92 -31.93 11.89
C LEU A 223 -33.14 -33.42 11.62
N THR A 224 -33.82 -33.73 10.52
CA THR A 224 -34.01 -35.10 10.02
C THR A 224 -32.72 -35.64 9.40
N GLY A 225 -32.66 -36.97 9.23
CA GLY A 225 -31.52 -37.61 8.54
C GLY A 225 -31.26 -37.08 7.12
N ASN A 226 -32.31 -36.69 6.39
CA ASN A 226 -32.16 -36.10 5.05
C ASN A 226 -31.57 -34.69 5.11
N GLU A 227 -31.99 -33.87 6.08
CA GLU A 227 -31.49 -32.51 6.29
C GLU A 227 -30.03 -32.52 6.75
N ILE A 228 -29.66 -33.47 7.64
CA ILE A 228 -28.26 -33.71 8.04
C ILE A 228 -27.43 -34.15 6.82
N ALA A 229 -27.94 -35.04 5.97
CA ALA A 229 -27.23 -35.48 4.77
C ALA A 229 -27.01 -34.31 3.78
N GLN A 230 -27.98 -33.41 3.65
CA GLN A 230 -27.83 -32.18 2.86
C GLN A 230 -26.71 -31.29 3.44
N LEU A 231 -26.72 -31.02 4.75
CA LEU A 231 -25.66 -30.22 5.38
C LEU A 231 -24.27 -30.87 5.23
N ASN A 232 -24.16 -32.19 5.34
CA ASN A 232 -22.90 -32.90 5.09
C ASN A 232 -22.38 -32.69 3.67
N ASN A 233 -23.27 -32.72 2.67
CA ASN A 233 -22.89 -32.43 1.28
C ASN A 233 -22.36 -31.00 1.14
N ILE A 234 -23.04 -30.03 1.72
CA ILE A 234 -22.61 -28.62 1.68
C ILE A 234 -21.29 -28.44 2.43
N ALA A 235 -21.13 -29.05 3.60
CA ALA A 235 -19.91 -28.99 4.41
C ALA A 235 -18.68 -29.52 3.67
N ALA A 236 -18.85 -30.54 2.82
CA ALA A 236 -17.79 -31.15 2.02
C ALA A 236 -17.41 -30.33 0.78
N ASN A 237 -18.37 -29.63 0.17
CA ASN A 237 -18.19 -28.98 -1.13
C ASN A 237 -18.02 -27.46 -1.05
N SER A 238 -18.67 -26.78 -0.10
CA SER A 238 -18.59 -25.33 0.07
C SER A 238 -17.36 -24.91 0.86
N ARG A 239 -16.59 -23.99 0.27
CA ARG A 239 -15.44 -23.32 0.89
C ARG A 239 -15.82 -21.95 1.47
N GLY A 240 -17.01 -21.46 1.19
CA GLY A 240 -17.55 -20.19 1.67
C GLY A 240 -18.31 -20.29 2.99
N ILE A 241 -19.22 -19.32 3.17
CA ILE A 241 -20.02 -19.17 4.40
C ILE A 241 -20.98 -20.36 4.62
N ALA A 242 -21.53 -20.94 3.56
CA ALA A 242 -22.47 -22.04 3.65
C ALA A 242 -21.81 -23.29 4.22
N GLY A 243 -20.60 -23.62 3.77
CA GLY A 243 -19.82 -24.72 4.33
C GLY A 243 -19.43 -24.47 5.78
N ALA A 244 -19.05 -23.24 6.14
CA ALA A 244 -18.74 -22.90 7.53
C ALA A 244 -19.97 -23.04 8.45
N GLU A 245 -21.14 -22.57 8.00
CA GLU A 245 -22.39 -22.70 8.73
C GLU A 245 -22.83 -24.18 8.84
N ALA A 246 -22.75 -24.94 7.75
CA ALA A 246 -23.08 -26.36 7.73
C ALA A 246 -22.19 -27.16 8.69
N ARG A 247 -20.86 -26.93 8.66
CA ARG A 247 -19.93 -27.55 9.62
C ARG A 247 -20.28 -27.15 11.06
N GLY A 248 -20.49 -25.86 11.32
CA GLY A 248 -20.85 -25.37 12.65
C GLY A 248 -22.13 -26.02 13.21
N ILE A 249 -23.19 -26.14 12.40
CA ILE A 249 -24.44 -26.82 12.81
C ILE A 249 -24.18 -28.29 13.11
N LEU A 250 -23.44 -28.99 12.26
CA LEU A 250 -23.17 -30.43 12.39
C LEU A 250 -22.29 -30.75 13.60
N GLU A 251 -21.28 -29.92 13.88
CA GLU A 251 -20.45 -30.07 15.08
C GLU A 251 -21.21 -29.75 16.35
N PHE A 252 -21.98 -28.65 16.35
CA PHE A 252 -22.72 -28.21 17.53
C PHE A 252 -23.87 -29.15 17.90
N GLY A 253 -24.64 -29.60 16.90
CA GLY A 253 -25.90 -30.33 17.12
C GLY A 253 -25.83 -31.85 16.93
N TYR A 254 -24.86 -32.36 16.17
CA TYR A 254 -24.93 -33.75 15.64
C TYR A 254 -23.67 -34.58 15.83
N GLY A 255 -22.69 -34.09 16.60
CA GLY A 255 -21.50 -34.87 16.98
C GLY A 255 -20.51 -35.11 15.84
N TYR A 256 -20.60 -34.34 14.75
CA TYR A 256 -19.57 -34.35 13.71
C TYR A 256 -18.32 -33.62 14.19
N SER A 257 -17.20 -33.88 13.53
CA SER A 257 -15.97 -33.11 13.71
C SER A 257 -15.33 -32.88 12.35
N TYR A 258 -15.03 -31.63 12.06
CA TYR A 258 -14.33 -31.19 10.88
C TYR A 258 -12.96 -30.64 11.29
N CYS A 259 -11.93 -30.87 10.46
CA CYS A 259 -10.67 -30.22 10.71
C CYS A 259 -10.73 -28.77 10.21
N ASP A 260 -10.49 -27.80 11.10
CA ASP A 260 -10.05 -26.44 10.74
C ASP A 260 -8.57 -26.44 10.35
N CYS A 261 -8.17 -27.42 9.54
CA CYS A 261 -6.82 -27.52 9.03
C CYS A 261 -6.62 -26.37 8.04
N LEU A 262 -5.59 -25.55 8.25
CA LEU A 262 -5.05 -24.71 7.20
C LEU A 262 -4.79 -25.63 6.00
N ASN A 263 -5.45 -25.36 4.88
CA ASN A 263 -5.18 -26.07 3.65
C ASN A 263 -3.81 -25.58 3.17
N VAL A 264 -2.74 -26.21 3.68
CA VAL A 264 -1.38 -26.02 3.18
C VAL A 264 -1.34 -26.75 1.85
N GLY A 265 -2.02 -26.19 0.85
CA GLY A 265 -1.95 -26.68 -0.51
C GLY A 265 -0.48 -26.65 -0.91
N ASP A 266 0.04 -27.81 -1.32
CA ASP A 266 1.39 -27.91 -1.86
C ASP A 266 1.57 -26.83 -2.94
N ASN A 267 2.46 -25.88 -2.66
CA ASN A 267 3.08 -24.96 -3.61
C ASN A 267 2.16 -24.19 -4.58
N GLN A 268 1.17 -23.45 -4.10
CA GLN A 268 0.49 -22.45 -4.95
C GLN A 268 0.34 -21.10 -4.23
N GLY A 269 1.23 -20.17 -4.57
CA GLY A 269 0.89 -18.75 -4.65
C GLY A 269 1.10 -17.88 -3.40
N TYR A 270 2.36 -17.59 -3.07
CA TYR A 270 2.69 -16.26 -2.53
C TYR A 270 3.75 -15.65 -3.43
N LYS A 271 3.60 -14.36 -3.73
CA LYS A 271 4.59 -13.58 -4.50
C LYS A 271 5.98 -13.84 -3.94
N SER A 272 6.79 -14.65 -4.61
CA SER A 272 8.18 -14.85 -4.25
C SER A 272 9.02 -13.86 -5.01
N TYR A 273 9.55 -12.86 -4.32
CA TYR A 273 10.67 -12.08 -4.82
C TYR A 273 11.94 -12.74 -4.30
N THR A 274 12.83 -13.13 -5.20
CA THR A 274 14.18 -13.57 -4.83
C THR A 274 14.97 -12.36 -4.36
N TYR A 275 14.99 -12.17 -3.04
CA TYR A 275 15.76 -11.16 -2.33
C TYR A 275 17.24 -11.25 -2.70
N ASN A 276 17.77 -10.23 -3.37
CA ASN A 276 19.21 -10.09 -3.61
C ASN A 276 19.75 -8.91 -2.76
N PRO A 277 20.40 -9.16 -1.61
CA PRO A 277 20.92 -8.10 -0.76
C PRO A 277 21.95 -7.19 -1.46
N ALA A 278 22.55 -7.63 -2.58
CA ALA A 278 23.47 -6.81 -3.37
C ALA A 278 22.80 -5.60 -4.04
N SER A 279 21.49 -5.63 -4.30
CA SER A 279 20.80 -4.53 -5.02
C SER A 279 20.60 -3.27 -4.16
N ILE A 280 20.54 -3.41 -2.83
CA ILE A 280 20.41 -2.27 -1.91
C ILE A 280 21.74 -1.55 -1.78
N ASN A 281 22.83 -2.28 -1.60
CA ASN A 281 24.18 -1.72 -1.50
C ASN A 281 24.55 -0.94 -2.78
N GLN A 282 24.23 -1.50 -3.95
CA GLN A 282 24.38 -0.82 -5.24
C GLN A 282 23.51 0.44 -5.35
N ALA A 283 22.27 0.41 -4.87
CA ALA A 283 21.39 1.59 -4.85
C ALA A 283 21.92 2.72 -3.95
N TYR A 284 22.67 2.37 -2.89
CA TYR A 284 23.36 3.33 -2.03
C TYR A 284 24.76 3.73 -2.53
N GLY A 285 25.21 3.25 -3.69
CA GLY A 285 26.52 3.60 -4.26
C GLY A 285 27.71 2.87 -3.61
N MET A 286 27.45 1.79 -2.87
CA MET A 286 28.47 0.90 -2.32
C MET A 286 28.64 -0.32 -3.23
N ALA A 287 29.86 -0.61 -3.66
CA ALA A 287 30.15 -1.79 -4.47
C ALA A 287 31.56 -2.32 -4.21
N LEU A 288 31.72 -3.64 -4.22
CA LEU A 288 33.01 -4.32 -4.15
C LEU A 288 33.09 -5.47 -5.16
N THR A 289 34.07 -5.44 -6.05
CA THR A 289 34.37 -6.56 -6.96
C THR A 289 35.77 -7.10 -6.72
N VAL A 290 35.96 -8.40 -6.95
CA VAL A 290 37.23 -9.09 -6.68
C VAL A 290 37.68 -9.86 -7.91
N ASP A 291 38.85 -9.51 -8.45
CA ASP A 291 39.41 -10.13 -9.64
C ASP A 291 40.96 -10.24 -9.59
N PRO A 292 41.57 -11.37 -10.02
CA PRO A 292 40.91 -12.59 -10.47
C PRO A 292 40.33 -13.40 -9.30
N ASN A 293 39.22 -14.09 -9.57
CA ASN A 293 38.60 -15.08 -8.68
C ASN A 293 38.06 -16.26 -9.51
N PRO A 294 38.69 -17.46 -9.46
CA PRO A 294 39.70 -17.89 -8.50
C PRO A 294 41.06 -17.19 -8.61
N ALA A 295 41.67 -16.89 -7.45
CA ALA A 295 42.98 -16.26 -7.31
C ALA A 295 44.09 -17.31 -7.21
N LYS A 296 45.26 -17.02 -7.80
CA LYS A 296 46.49 -17.83 -7.67
C LYS A 296 47.47 -17.17 -6.71
N ASP A 297 48.17 -16.16 -7.22
CA ASP A 297 49.22 -15.42 -6.52
C ASP A 297 48.73 -14.09 -5.97
N TRP A 298 47.65 -13.53 -6.53
CA TRP A 298 47.09 -12.26 -6.11
C TRP A 298 45.60 -12.15 -6.51
N THR A 299 44.90 -11.23 -5.84
CA THR A 299 43.59 -10.73 -6.26
C THR A 299 43.44 -9.26 -5.88
N VAL A 300 42.61 -8.51 -6.59
CA VAL A 300 42.37 -7.09 -6.34
C VAL A 300 40.91 -6.88 -5.96
N PHE A 301 40.71 -6.15 -4.86
CA PHE A 301 39.42 -5.61 -4.46
C PHE A 301 39.22 -4.22 -5.07
N ASN A 302 38.34 -4.10 -6.05
CA ASN A 302 37.90 -2.80 -6.57
C ASN A 302 36.70 -2.34 -5.74
N TYR A 303 36.83 -1.20 -5.06
CA TYR A 303 35.80 -0.69 -4.16
C TYR A 303 35.26 0.67 -4.63
N THR A 304 33.99 0.92 -4.29
CA THR A 304 33.34 2.22 -4.35
C THR A 304 32.76 2.54 -2.98
N LEU A 305 33.03 3.74 -2.47
CA LEU A 305 32.43 4.28 -1.26
C LEU A 305 31.23 5.17 -1.64
N PRO A 306 30.12 5.09 -0.89
CA PRO A 306 29.01 6.02 -1.05
C PRO A 306 29.43 7.46 -0.73
N GLU A 307 28.77 8.46 -1.32
CA GLU A 307 29.16 9.89 -1.23
C GLU A 307 29.30 10.41 0.21
N ASN A 308 28.57 9.82 1.15
CA ASN A 308 28.57 10.19 2.57
C ASN A 308 29.56 9.37 3.43
N ALA A 309 30.41 8.52 2.85
CA ALA A 309 31.39 7.72 3.57
C ALA A 309 32.84 8.16 3.32
N ALA A 310 33.54 8.54 4.38
CA ALA A 310 34.95 8.90 4.32
C ALA A 310 35.91 7.69 4.28
N ARG A 311 35.45 6.51 4.77
CA ARG A 311 36.24 5.28 4.85
C ARG A 311 35.37 4.02 4.78
N GLY A 312 35.95 2.93 4.32
CA GLY A 312 35.40 1.57 4.40
C GLY A 312 36.43 0.58 4.93
N LEU A 313 35.98 -0.62 5.30
CA LEU A 313 36.82 -1.68 5.84
C LEU A 313 36.55 -3.00 5.12
N ILE A 314 37.57 -3.56 4.47
CA ILE A 314 37.52 -4.88 3.85
C ILE A 314 38.18 -5.87 4.81
N LYS A 315 37.45 -6.89 5.27
CA LYS A 315 37.97 -7.99 6.07
C LYS A 315 37.92 -9.28 5.29
N ILE A 316 38.89 -10.16 5.50
CA ILE A 316 38.95 -11.47 4.87
C ILE A 316 39.01 -12.53 5.96
N SER A 317 38.17 -13.55 5.90
CA SER A 317 38.18 -14.67 6.83
C SER A 317 38.25 -16.02 6.12
N ASP A 318 38.72 -17.04 6.83
CA ASP A 318 38.55 -18.42 6.39
C ASP A 318 37.13 -18.94 6.66
N VAL A 319 36.87 -20.20 6.28
CA VAL A 319 35.58 -20.89 6.48
C VAL A 319 35.18 -21.09 7.95
N TYR A 320 36.13 -20.95 8.88
CA TYR A 320 35.88 -21.02 10.32
C TYR A 320 35.67 -19.65 10.96
N GLY A 321 35.63 -18.58 10.13
CA GLY A 321 35.47 -17.20 10.59
C GLY A 321 36.75 -16.58 11.17
N LYS A 322 37.91 -17.25 11.04
CA LYS A 322 39.18 -16.68 11.48
C LYS A 322 39.63 -15.59 10.52
N LEU A 323 39.90 -14.40 11.04
CA LEU A 323 40.42 -13.27 10.26
C LEU A 323 41.80 -13.61 9.67
N ILE A 324 41.92 -13.44 8.36
CA ILE A 324 43.14 -13.65 7.57
C ILE A 324 43.81 -12.33 7.25
N ASP A 325 43.04 -11.32 6.84
CA ASP A 325 43.55 -9.98 6.51
C ASP A 325 42.47 -8.91 6.66
N SER A 326 42.89 -7.64 6.71
CA SER A 326 42.00 -6.49 6.85
C SER A 326 42.60 -5.21 6.25
N PHE A 327 41.82 -4.51 5.43
CA PHE A 327 42.22 -3.28 4.74
C PHE A 327 41.25 -2.14 4.99
N THR A 328 41.77 -1.01 5.48
CA THR A 328 41.02 0.25 5.46
C THR A 328 41.16 0.88 4.09
N VAL A 329 40.04 1.28 3.50
CA VAL A 329 39.97 1.95 2.20
C VAL A 329 39.38 3.35 2.33
N THR A 330 39.88 4.30 1.54
CA THR A 330 39.47 5.71 1.56
C THR A 330 39.35 6.25 0.13
N GLY A 331 38.65 7.37 -0.03
CA GLY A 331 38.35 7.95 -1.36
C GLY A 331 37.15 7.28 -2.03
N THR A 332 36.47 8.01 -2.92
CA THR A 332 35.20 7.61 -3.53
C THR A 332 35.27 6.27 -4.28
N GLN A 333 36.42 5.94 -4.86
CA GLN A 333 36.68 4.64 -5.47
C GLN A 333 38.17 4.31 -5.42
N GLY A 334 38.53 3.03 -5.47
CA GLY A 334 39.92 2.62 -5.51
C GLY A 334 40.11 1.12 -5.61
N GLN A 335 41.37 0.70 -5.47
CA GLN A 335 41.77 -0.69 -5.59
C GLN A 335 42.65 -1.10 -4.41
N LYS A 336 42.45 -2.32 -3.91
CA LYS A 336 43.31 -2.92 -2.90
C LYS A 336 43.79 -4.29 -3.33
N LEU A 337 45.10 -4.41 -3.54
CA LEU A 337 45.76 -5.68 -3.86
C LEU A 337 45.89 -6.56 -2.60
N TRP A 338 45.54 -7.82 -2.74
CA TRP A 338 45.78 -8.87 -1.74
C TRP A 338 46.73 -9.93 -2.32
N ASP A 339 47.87 -10.14 -1.64
CA ASP A 339 48.89 -11.13 -2.01
C ASP A 339 48.53 -12.51 -1.44
N THR A 340 48.22 -13.47 -2.32
CA THR A 340 47.77 -14.81 -1.95
C THR A 340 48.87 -15.87 -2.04
N ARG A 341 50.13 -15.49 -2.34
CA ARG A 341 51.25 -16.44 -2.50
C ARG A 341 51.53 -17.29 -1.27
N ASN A 342 51.29 -16.76 -0.08
CA ASN A 342 51.46 -17.49 1.19
C ASN A 342 50.13 -17.99 1.80
N ILE A 343 49.02 -17.82 1.10
CA ILE A 343 47.69 -18.28 1.55
C ILE A 343 47.44 -19.70 1.04
N ARG A 344 46.83 -20.55 1.86
CA ARG A 344 46.56 -21.95 1.49
C ARG A 344 45.42 -22.02 0.45
N PRO A 345 45.43 -22.97 -0.49
CA PRO A 345 44.31 -23.19 -1.38
C PRO A 345 43.03 -23.49 -0.57
N GLY A 346 41.90 -22.90 -0.97
CA GLY A 346 40.66 -23.02 -0.23
C GLY A 346 39.66 -21.93 -0.53
N VAL A 347 38.54 -21.96 0.20
CA VAL A 347 37.48 -20.96 0.14
C VAL A 347 37.70 -19.94 1.25
N TYR A 348 37.61 -18.67 0.90
CA TYR A 348 37.68 -17.53 1.80
C TYR A 348 36.46 -16.64 1.60
N PHE A 349 36.11 -15.89 2.64
CA PHE A 349 35.03 -14.91 2.58
C PHE A 349 35.59 -13.52 2.81
N TYR A 350 35.06 -12.54 2.08
CA TYR A 350 35.34 -11.14 2.35
C TYR A 350 34.08 -10.42 2.83
N PHE A 351 34.29 -9.39 3.64
CA PHE A 351 33.27 -8.51 4.16
C PHE A 351 33.73 -7.07 3.95
N TYR A 352 32.93 -6.26 3.28
CA TYR A 352 33.16 -4.84 3.05
C TYR A 352 32.16 -4.03 3.84
N ASP A 353 32.64 -3.41 4.91
CA ASP A 353 31.86 -2.65 5.88
C ASP A 353 32.00 -1.14 5.63
N VAL A 354 30.88 -0.44 5.45
CA VAL A 354 30.81 1.02 5.32
C VAL A 354 29.61 1.56 6.09
N ASN A 355 29.82 2.42 7.10
CA ASN A 355 28.76 3.07 7.88
C ASN A 355 27.64 2.13 8.39
N GLY A 356 27.97 0.88 8.74
CA GLY A 356 27.00 -0.11 9.22
C GLY A 356 26.32 -0.95 8.13
N MET A 357 26.60 -0.67 6.85
CA MET A 357 26.24 -1.53 5.72
C MET A 357 27.39 -2.50 5.43
N THR A 358 27.05 -3.76 5.13
CA THR A 358 28.03 -4.80 4.82
C THR A 358 27.70 -5.46 3.48
N GLU A 359 28.67 -5.51 2.58
CA GLU A 359 28.67 -6.40 1.42
C GLU A 359 29.58 -7.59 1.70
N SER A 360 29.20 -8.80 1.30
CA SER A 360 30.07 -9.97 1.44
C SER A 360 30.13 -10.80 0.18
N GLY A 361 31.21 -11.54 0.03
CA GLY A 361 31.38 -12.45 -1.09
C GLY A 361 32.45 -13.50 -0.83
N LYS A 362 32.64 -14.34 -1.84
CA LYS A 362 33.50 -15.52 -1.75
C LYS A 362 34.71 -15.36 -2.66
N ILE A 363 35.88 -15.73 -2.17
CA ILE A 363 37.11 -15.84 -2.95
C ILE A 363 37.59 -17.29 -2.91
N ILE A 364 37.98 -17.81 -4.06
CA ILE A 364 38.56 -19.15 -4.20
C ILE A 364 40.05 -18.97 -4.48
N ILE A 365 40.91 -19.63 -3.70
CA ILE A 365 42.35 -19.71 -3.98
C ILE A 365 42.65 -21.08 -4.55
N SER A 366 43.09 -21.13 -5.80
CA SER A 366 43.37 -22.39 -6.53
C SER A 366 44.78 -22.34 -7.12
N LYS A 367 45.77 -22.91 -6.41
CA LYS A 367 47.17 -22.98 -6.85
C LYS A 367 47.41 -24.17 -7.76
#